data_AF-A0A2V9U8I9-F1
#
_entry.id   AF-A0A2V9U8I9-F1
#
_cell.length_a   1.000
_cell.length_b   1.000
_cell.length_c   1.000
_cell.angle_alpha   90.00
_cell.angle_beta   90.00
_cell.angle_gamma   90.00
#
_symmetry.space_group_name_H-M   'P 1'
#
loop_
_entity.id
_entity.type
_entity.pdbx_description
1 polymer ?
#
loop_
_entity_poly.entity_id
_entity_poly.type
_entity_poly.pdbx_seq_one_letter_code
_entity_poly.pdbx_strand_id
1 'polypeptide(L)' 'MAIYLPPTAEEEQLALDDLTPREIVAELDKYVIGQKDAKRAVAIALRNRMRRQKLTP' A
#
# COMPACT_ATOMS: atom_id res chain seq x y z
N MET A 1 -28.39 18.95 -2.08
CA MET A 1 -27.28 19.20 -1.13
C MET A 1 -26.56 17.87 -0.98
N ALA A 2 -25.47 17.66 -1.72
CA ALA A 2 -24.70 16.42 -1.64
C ALA A 2 -23.88 16.48 -0.34
N ILE A 3 -24.26 15.66 0.62
CA ILE A 3 -23.55 15.52 1.89
C ILE A 3 -22.24 14.80 1.57
N TYR A 4 -21.12 15.50 1.69
CA TYR A 4 -19.79 14.89 1.65
C TYR A 4 -19.65 14.10 2.96
N LEU A 5 -19.90 12.80 2.90
CA LEU A 5 -19.60 11.90 4.01
C LEU A 5 -18.07 11.75 4.06
N PRO A 6 -17.41 12.05 5.19
CA PRO A 6 -15.98 11.80 5.31
C PRO A 6 -15.73 10.31 5.13
N PRO A 7 -14.68 9.92 4.38
CA PRO A 7 -14.35 8.52 4.20
C PRO A 7 -14.16 7.87 5.57
N THR A 8 -14.80 6.72 5.76
CA THR A 8 -14.67 5.96 7.01
C THR A 8 -13.26 5.36 7.09
N ALA A 9 -12.75 5.10 8.30
CA ALA A 9 -11.40 4.53 8.49
C ALA A 9 -11.18 3.21 7.72
N GLU A 10 -12.26 2.49 7.41
CA GLU A 10 -12.23 1.26 6.59
C GLU A 10 -11.90 1.54 5.12
N GLU A 11 -12.33 2.69 4.57
CA GLU A 11 -12.02 3.12 3.19
C GLU A 11 -10.55 3.54 3.04
N GLU A 12 -9.96 4.15 4.07
CA GLU A 12 -8.51 4.43 4.13
C GLU A 12 -7.68 3.14 4.15
N GLN A 13 -8.16 2.13 4.89
CA GLN A 13 -7.50 0.82 4.99
C GLN A 13 -7.47 0.09 3.63
N LEU A 14 -8.55 0.19 2.85
CA LEU A 14 -8.66 -0.37 1.50
C LEU A 14 -7.67 0.26 0.51
N ALA A 15 -7.31 1.53 0.68
CA ALA A 15 -6.39 2.22 -0.21
C ALA A 15 -4.96 1.64 -0.15
N LEU A 16 -4.50 1.23 1.04
CA LEU A 16 -3.22 0.52 1.20
C LEU A 16 -3.22 -0.83 0.48
N ASP A 17 -4.38 -1.48 0.43
CA ASP A 17 -4.52 -2.83 -0.12
C ASP A 17 -4.34 -2.93 -1.63
N ASP A 18 -4.55 -1.81 -2.32
CA ASP A 18 -4.45 -1.71 -3.77
C ASP A 18 -3.19 -1.01 -4.27
N LEU A 19 -2.33 -0.52 -3.37
CA LEU A 19 -1.06 0.09 -3.74
C LEU A 19 -0.19 -0.90 -4.54
N THR A 20 0.31 -0.41 -5.67
CA THR A 20 1.30 -1.11 -6.48
C THR A 20 2.67 -1.04 -5.79
N PRO A 21 3.59 -1.98 -6.08
CA PRO A 21 4.95 -1.90 -5.54
C PRO A 21 5.68 -0.59 -5.84
N ARG A 22 5.33 0.10 -6.94
CA ARG A 22 5.95 1.39 -7.29
C ARG A 22 5.46 2.52 -6.39
N GLU A 23 4.18 2.54 -6.04
CA GLU A 23 3.60 3.53 -5.14
C GLU A 23 4.09 3.33 -3.71
N ILE A 24 4.23 2.07 -3.26
CA ILE A 24 4.83 1.77 -1.95
C ILE A 24 6.27 2.29 -1.88
N VAL A 25 7.07 2.11 -2.94
CA VAL A 25 8.44 2.65 -2.99
C VAL A 25 8.42 4.19 -2.95
N ALA A 26 7.52 4.83 -3.69
CA ALA A 26 7.39 6.29 -3.68
C ALA A 26 6.99 6.84 -2.31
N GLU A 27 6.15 6.11 -1.56
CA GLU A 27 5.81 6.47 -0.19
C GLU A 27 7.01 6.30 0.74
N LEU A 28 7.74 5.18 0.62
CA LEU A 28 8.97 4.93 1.38
C LEU A 28 10.08 5.95 1.08
N ASP A 29 10.15 6.47 -0.14
CA ASP A 29 11.10 7.52 -0.54
C ASP A 29 10.88 8.84 0.22
N LYS A 30 9.68 9.11 0.74
CA LYS A 30 9.40 10.31 1.55
C LYS A 30 10.03 10.26 2.94
N TYR A 31 10.19 9.06 3.50
CA TYR A 31 10.61 8.84 4.89
C TYR A 31 12.00 8.21 5.02
N VAL A 32 12.45 7.49 3.99
CA VAL A 32 13.73 6.78 3.98
C VAL A 32 14.55 7.32 2.81
N ILE A 33 15.81 7.68 3.05
CA ILE A 33 16.70 8.19 1.99
C ILE A 33 17.59 7.05 1.47
N GLY A 34 17.74 6.93 0.15
CA GLY A 34 18.59 5.90 -0.48
C GLY A 34 17.96 4.49 -0.50
N GLN A 35 18.80 3.45 -0.42
CA GLN A 35 18.39 2.04 -0.27
C GLN A 35 17.32 1.55 -1.27
N LYS A 36 17.53 1.82 -2.57
CA LYS A 36 16.56 1.49 -3.64
C LYS A 36 16.19 0.01 -3.68
N ASP A 37 17.18 -0.87 -3.56
CA ASP A 37 16.95 -2.32 -3.65
C ASP A 37 16.15 -2.84 -2.46
N ALA A 38 16.44 -2.32 -1.25
CA ALA A 38 15.70 -2.68 -0.05
C ALA A 38 14.23 -2.23 -0.12
N LYS A 39 13.98 -0.98 -0.54
CA LYS A 39 12.61 -0.47 -0.72
C LYS A 39 11.82 -1.31 -1.72
N ARG A 40 12.45 -1.68 -2.84
CA ARG A 40 11.83 -2.55 -3.84
C ARG A 40 11.53 -3.94 -3.28
N ALA A 41 12.47 -4.53 -2.54
CA ALA A 41 12.28 -5.85 -1.93
C ALA A 41 11.13 -5.84 -0.92
N VAL A 42 11.06 -4.82 -0.06
CA VAL A 42 9.99 -4.66 0.94
C VAL A 42 8.63 -4.44 0.25
N ALA A 43 8.56 -3.58 -0.77
CA ALA A 43 7.32 -3.34 -1.52
C ALA A 43 6.79 -4.61 -2.21
N ILE A 44 7.68 -5.43 -2.80
CA ILE A 44 7.31 -6.71 -3.41
C ILE A 44 6.83 -7.71 -2.35
N ALA A 45 7.53 -7.81 -1.22
CA ALA A 45 7.16 -8.71 -0.13
C ALA A 45 5.78 -8.37 0.45
N LEU A 46 5.50 -7.08 0.66
CA LEU A 46 4.20 -6.59 1.12
C LEU A 46 3.09 -6.96 0.11
N ARG A 47 3.29 -6.66 -1.18
CA ARG A 47 2.31 -7.00 -2.23
C ARG A 47 2.07 -8.51 -2.32
N ASN A 48 3.11 -9.32 -2.20
CA ASN A 48 3.00 -10.77 -2.22
C ASN A 48 2.21 -11.29 -1.01
N ARG A 49 2.37 -10.70 0.18
CA ARG A 49 1.57 -11.03 1.36
C ARG A 49 0.08 -10.76 1.11
N MET A 50 -0.27 -9.60 0.58
CA MET A 50 -1.66 -9.21 0.33
C MET A 50 -2.31 -10.08 -0.74
N ARG A 51 -1.55 -10.42 -1.79
CA ARG A 51 -1.98 -11.41 -2.79
C ARG A 51 -2.31 -12.75 -2.14
N ARG A 52 -1.46 -13.22 -1.21
CA ARG A 52 -1.71 -14.48 -0.49
C ARG A 52 -2.94 -14.42 0.42
N GLN A 53 -3.21 -13.27 1.05
CA GLN A 53 -4.40 -13.11 1.90
C GLN A 53 -5.72 -13.18 1.11
N LYS A 54 -5.70 -12.80 -0.17
CA LYS A 54 -6.87 -12.90 -1.06
C LYS A 54 -7.07 -14.30 -1.66
N LEU A 55 -6.13 -15.24 -1.45
CA LEU A 55 -6.27 -16.62 -1.88
C LEU A 55 -7.03 -17.40 -0.80
N THR A 56 -8.10 -18.09 -1.21
CA THR A 56 -8.81 -19.07 -0.37
C THR A 56 -7.86 -20.26 -0.09
N PRO A 57 -7.85 -20.83 1.14
CA PRO A 57 -6.95 -21.92 1.53
C PRO A 57 -7.07 -23.17 0.66
#